data_AF-A0A6B0WIA4-F1
#
_entry.id   AF-A0A6B0WIA4-F1
#
_cell.length_a   1.000
_cell.length_b   1.000
_cell.length_c   1.000
_cell.angle_alpha   90.00
_cell.angle_beta   90.00
_cell.angle_gamma   90.00
#
_symmetry.space_group_name_H-M   'P 1'
#
loop_
_entity.id
_entity.type
_entity.pdbx_description
1 polymer ?
#
loop_
_entity_poly.entity_id
_entity_poly.type
_entity_poly.pdbx_seq_one_letter_code
_entity_poly.pdbx_strand_id
1 'polypeptide(L)'
;MAQAGVKLFRELDSGAHHVCQHIHCGIDLLCGDGATSVGGVSARDRFRGCLLGLAAGDALGTTLEFSPPGSFDPIDDMVGGGPFGLRAGQWTDDTSMALCLATSLLESGGFDPVDQMGRYLRWFREGYLSSTGRCFDIGGTTREALVRFERTGEPYSETTPTPQAQSSARSQVSTTASSPSLLSGGNG
;
A
#
# COMPACT_ATOMS: atom_id res chain seq x y z
N MET A 1 0.57 -10.02 31.66
CA MET A 1 1.65 -9.52 30.77
C MET A 1 1.15 -9.17 29.36
N ALA A 2 -0.12 -8.79 29.16
CA ALA A 2 -0.68 -8.42 27.85
C ALA A 2 -1.41 -7.08 27.91
N GLN A 3 -0.69 -6.02 28.34
CA GLN A 3 -1.25 -4.67 28.49
C GLN A 3 -0.38 -3.57 27.85
N ALA A 4 0.45 -3.92 26.88
CA ALA A 4 1.32 -2.96 26.17
C ALA A 4 0.85 -2.61 24.74
N GLY A 5 -0.12 -3.33 24.16
CA GLY A 5 -0.39 -3.26 22.71
C GLY A 5 -1.46 -2.26 22.23
N VAL A 6 -2.13 -1.50 23.10
CA VAL A 6 -3.30 -0.66 22.70
C VAL A 6 -3.11 0.82 23.07
N LYS A 7 -1.88 1.22 23.43
CA LYS A 7 -1.57 2.62 23.80
C LYS A 7 -0.93 3.43 22.67
N LEU A 8 -0.95 2.93 21.43
CA LEU A 8 -0.21 3.55 20.31
C LEU A 8 -0.89 4.78 19.68
N PHE A 9 -2.15 5.10 20.03
CA PHE A 9 -2.90 6.18 19.35
C PHE A 9 -3.59 7.19 20.27
N ARG A 10 -3.35 7.16 21.58
CA ARG A 10 -4.05 8.05 22.52
C ARG A 10 -3.35 9.38 22.82
N GLU A 11 -2.11 9.57 22.36
CA GLU A 11 -1.30 10.76 22.64
C GLU A 11 -0.52 11.22 21.40
N LEU A 12 -1.22 11.60 20.33
CA LEU A 12 -0.62 12.39 19.24
C LEU A 12 -1.30 13.77 19.20
N ASP A 13 -0.48 14.79 19.46
CA ASP A 13 -0.79 16.21 19.60
C ASP A 13 -1.70 16.76 18.47
N SER A 14 -2.42 17.84 18.79
CA SER A 14 -3.65 18.39 18.20
C SER A 14 -3.74 18.58 16.67
N GLY A 15 -2.69 18.29 15.90
CA GLY A 15 -2.70 18.30 14.42
C GLY A 15 -2.93 16.92 13.77
N ALA A 16 -2.58 15.82 14.44
CA ALA A 16 -2.74 14.46 13.91
C ALA A 16 -4.16 13.88 14.12
N HIS A 17 -4.99 14.57 14.91
CA HIS A 17 -6.34 14.15 15.28
C HIS A 17 -7.24 13.89 14.07
N HIS A 18 -7.14 14.68 12.99
CA HIS A 18 -8.00 14.51 11.82
C HIS A 18 -7.68 13.22 11.04
N VAL A 19 -6.41 12.87 10.90
CA VAL A 19 -5.99 11.75 10.03
C VAL A 19 -6.17 10.39 10.73
N CYS A 20 -5.94 10.32 12.05
CA CYS A 20 -6.32 9.14 12.85
C CYS A 20 -7.82 8.89 12.86
N GLN A 21 -8.65 9.95 12.85
CA GLN A 21 -10.11 9.82 12.77
C GLN A 21 -10.55 9.25 11.42
N HIS A 22 -9.88 9.61 10.31
CA HIS A 22 -10.18 9.06 8.99
C HIS A 22 -9.84 7.57 8.86
N ILE A 23 -8.71 7.12 9.43
CA ILE A 23 -8.37 5.68 9.47
C ILE A 23 -9.38 4.90 10.31
N HIS A 24 -9.83 5.46 11.43
CA HIS A 24 -10.82 4.80 12.28
C HIS A 24 -12.22 4.75 11.63
N CYS A 25 -12.65 5.84 10.98
CA CYS A 25 -13.97 5.96 10.33
C CYS A 25 -14.09 5.11 9.05
N GLY A 26 -13.04 5.08 8.21
CA GLY A 26 -13.07 4.33 6.95
C GLY A 26 -13.16 2.81 7.15
N ILE A 27 -12.52 2.27 8.20
CA ILE A 27 -12.52 0.83 8.46
C ILE A 27 -13.84 0.35 9.06
N ASP A 28 -14.57 1.25 9.70
CA ASP A 28 -15.90 0.97 10.25
C ASP A 28 -16.96 0.83 9.16
N LEU A 29 -16.78 1.55 8.04
CA LEU A 29 -17.67 1.48 6.88
C LEU A 29 -17.45 0.21 6.02
N LEU A 30 -16.22 -0.32 5.97
CA LEU A 30 -15.85 -1.46 5.11
C LEU A 30 -16.33 -2.81 5.66
N CYS A 31 -16.64 -2.90 6.95
CA CYS A 31 -16.97 -4.15 7.61
C CYS A 31 -18.40 -4.11 8.15
N GLY A 32 -19.37 -4.38 7.26
CA GLY A 32 -20.75 -4.66 7.67
C GLY A 32 -20.81 -5.76 8.73
N ASP A 33 -21.86 -5.75 9.55
CA ASP A 33 -22.04 -6.48 10.82
C ASP A 33 -22.02 -8.03 10.76
N GLY A 34 -21.54 -8.65 9.67
CA GLY A 34 -21.77 -10.06 9.36
C GLY A 34 -20.57 -11.02 9.36
N ALA A 35 -19.36 -10.63 9.81
CA ALA A 35 -18.18 -11.49 9.67
C ALA A 35 -18.06 -12.54 10.80
N THR A 36 -18.27 -13.82 10.47
CA THR A 36 -18.07 -14.99 11.33
C THR A 36 -16.60 -15.15 11.75
N SER A 37 -16.38 -15.38 13.05
CA SER A 37 -15.06 -15.47 13.66
C SER A 37 -14.45 -16.87 13.53
N VAL A 38 -13.22 -16.97 13.03
CA VAL A 38 -12.34 -18.10 13.33
C VAL A 38 -11.17 -17.57 14.16
N GLY A 39 -11.09 -17.97 15.44
CA GLY A 39 -10.02 -17.58 16.36
C GLY A 39 -10.20 -16.27 17.14
N GLY A 40 -11.41 -15.70 17.19
CA GLY A 40 -11.71 -14.50 17.99
C GLY A 40 -11.26 -13.16 17.38
N VAL A 41 -10.59 -13.18 16.22
CA VAL A 41 -10.22 -11.99 15.44
C VAL A 41 -11.17 -11.86 14.27
N SER A 42 -11.97 -10.79 14.23
CA SER A 42 -12.94 -10.55 13.16
C SER A 42 -12.25 -10.17 11.84
N ALA A 43 -12.97 -10.25 10.71
CA ALA A 43 -12.46 -9.72 9.45
C ALA A 43 -12.13 -8.23 9.56
N ARG A 44 -12.94 -7.48 10.30
CA ARG A 44 -12.70 -6.06 10.60
C ARG A 44 -11.38 -5.83 11.32
N ASP A 45 -11.07 -6.65 12.32
CA ASP A 45 -9.80 -6.54 13.05
C ASP A 45 -8.61 -6.85 12.14
N ARG A 46 -8.76 -7.78 11.18
CA ARG A 46 -7.73 -8.06 10.18
C ARG A 46 -7.51 -6.86 9.26
N PHE A 47 -8.58 -6.25 8.74
CA PHE A 47 -8.47 -5.05 7.90
C PHE A 47 -7.88 -3.86 8.67
N ARG A 48 -8.30 -3.65 9.92
CA ARG A 48 -7.66 -2.67 10.83
C ARG A 48 -6.18 -2.95 11.00
N GLY A 49 -5.83 -4.19 11.30
CA GLY A 49 -4.44 -4.62 11.45
C GLY A 49 -3.60 -4.40 10.20
N CYS A 50 -4.15 -4.64 9.00
CA CYS A 50 -3.46 -4.39 7.74
C CYS A 50 -3.13 -2.90 7.53
N LEU A 51 -4.10 -2.01 7.70
CA LEU A 51 -3.88 -0.58 7.48
C LEU A 51 -3.02 0.07 8.58
N LEU A 52 -3.27 -0.30 9.84
CA LEU A 52 -2.44 0.18 10.96
C LEU A 52 -1.03 -0.41 10.90
N GLY A 53 -0.89 -1.67 10.48
CA GLY A 53 0.39 -2.33 10.30
C GLY A 53 1.22 -1.73 9.17
N LEU A 54 0.59 -1.34 8.06
CA LEU A 54 1.23 -0.58 6.99
C LEU A 54 1.80 0.73 7.53
N ALA A 55 0.96 1.54 8.19
CA ALA A 55 1.40 2.84 8.73
C ALA A 55 2.47 2.71 9.82
N ALA A 56 2.35 1.70 10.69
CA ALA A 56 3.34 1.41 11.71
C ALA A 56 4.67 0.93 11.12
N GLY A 57 4.64 0.07 10.10
CA GLY A 57 5.82 -0.44 9.42
C GLY A 57 6.56 0.65 8.65
N ASP A 58 5.82 1.51 7.96
CA ASP A 58 6.32 2.70 7.27
C ASP A 58 7.02 3.66 8.26
N ALA A 59 6.31 4.11 9.31
CA ALA A 59 6.86 5.03 10.30
C ALA A 59 8.08 4.47 11.08
N LEU A 60 8.13 3.15 11.28
CA LEU A 60 9.30 2.49 11.87
C LEU A 60 10.46 2.42 10.86
N GLY A 61 10.17 1.99 9.63
CA GLY A 61 11.16 1.72 8.59
C GLY A 61 11.87 2.96 8.07
N THR A 62 11.17 4.09 7.94
CA THR A 62 11.75 5.36 7.46
C THR A 62 12.93 5.85 8.32
N THR A 63 12.97 5.48 9.61
CA THR A 63 14.09 5.76 10.52
C THR A 63 15.43 5.27 9.95
N LEU A 64 15.42 4.12 9.27
CA LEU A 64 16.60 3.41 8.77
C LEU A 64 16.74 3.48 7.26
N GLU A 65 15.96 4.31 6.61
CA GLU A 65 15.96 4.41 5.16
C GLU A 65 17.35 4.76 4.63
N PHE A 66 17.74 4.11 3.52
CA PHE A 66 19.07 4.16 2.90
C PHE A 66 20.22 3.61 3.75
N SER A 67 19.95 3.02 4.91
CA SER A 67 20.99 2.36 5.73
C SER A 67 21.22 0.93 5.26
N PRO A 68 22.47 0.52 4.96
CA PRO A 68 22.79 -0.87 4.69
C PRO A 68 22.44 -1.79 5.86
N PRO A 69 21.94 -3.02 5.62
CA PRO A 69 21.72 -3.99 6.69
C PRO A 69 22.99 -4.19 7.54
N GLY A 70 22.85 -4.07 8.87
CA GLY A 70 23.96 -4.22 9.83
C GLY A 70 24.85 -2.99 10.01
N SER A 71 24.52 -1.86 9.39
CA SER A 71 25.26 -0.59 9.54
C SER A 71 24.68 0.37 10.59
N PHE A 72 23.59 -0.01 11.23
CA PHE A 72 22.85 0.80 12.21
C PHE A 72 22.65 0.04 13.52
N ASP A 73 22.52 0.78 14.61
CA ASP A 73 22.13 0.19 15.89
C ASP A 73 20.67 -0.28 15.84
N PRO A 74 20.34 -1.48 16.33
CA PRO A 74 18.97 -1.97 16.33
C PRO A 74 18.01 -0.97 16.99
N ILE A 75 16.90 -0.68 16.30
CA ILE A 75 15.79 0.09 16.85
C ILE A 75 14.71 -0.87 17.36
N ASP A 76 14.14 -0.57 18.52
CA ASP A 76 13.07 -1.34 19.17
C ASP A 76 11.81 -0.50 19.44
N ASP A 77 11.81 0.78 19.06
CA ASP A 77 10.70 1.71 19.19
C ASP A 77 10.60 2.68 18.00
N MET A 78 9.45 3.36 17.87
CA MET A 78 9.23 4.40 16.85
C MET A 78 9.90 5.70 17.26
N VAL A 79 11.16 5.88 16.86
CA VAL A 79 11.96 7.07 17.25
C VAL A 79 11.88 8.23 16.25
N GLY A 80 11.43 7.98 15.01
CA GLY A 80 11.46 8.97 13.93
C GLY A 80 12.86 9.22 13.39
N GLY A 81 13.18 10.44 12.99
CA GLY A 81 14.46 10.80 12.39
C GLY A 81 14.51 10.43 10.91
N GLY A 82 15.49 9.60 10.53
CA GLY A 82 15.72 9.23 9.13
C GLY A 82 16.16 10.41 8.24
N PRO A 83 16.18 10.22 6.92
CA PRO A 83 16.64 11.22 5.95
C PRO A 83 15.76 12.48 5.94
N PHE A 84 14.52 12.39 6.42
CA PHE A 84 13.54 13.48 6.41
C PHE A 84 13.37 14.19 7.76
N GLY A 85 14.05 13.74 8.82
CA GLY A 85 13.96 14.34 10.15
C GLY A 85 12.55 14.27 10.75
N LEU A 86 11.88 13.13 10.59
CA LEU A 86 10.50 12.92 11.00
C LEU A 86 10.36 12.85 12.53
N ARG A 87 9.19 13.23 13.03
CA ARG A 87 8.81 12.94 14.42
C ARG A 87 8.41 11.47 14.55
N ALA A 88 8.58 10.91 15.74
CA ALA A 88 8.05 9.59 16.09
C ALA A 88 6.59 9.42 15.63
N GLY A 89 6.32 8.33 14.90
CA GLY A 89 4.99 7.98 14.39
C GLY A 89 4.57 8.70 13.09
N GLN A 90 5.40 9.59 12.53
CA GLN A 90 5.17 10.10 11.17
C GLN A 90 5.61 9.07 10.12
N TRP A 91 4.78 8.89 9.11
CA TRP A 91 4.90 7.96 7.98
C TRP A 91 5.07 8.70 6.64
N THR A 92 5.49 7.99 5.59
CA THR A 92 5.93 8.58 4.30
C THR A 92 4.86 8.49 3.18
N ASP A 93 5.30 8.42 1.93
CA ASP A 93 4.45 8.33 0.75
C ASP A 93 3.64 7.03 0.70
N ASP A 94 4.20 5.91 1.18
CA ASP A 94 3.52 4.60 1.25
C ASP A 94 2.15 4.71 1.94
N THR A 95 2.12 5.25 3.16
CA THR A 95 0.88 5.43 3.90
C THR A 95 0.01 6.52 3.27
N SER A 96 0.59 7.61 2.77
CA SER A 96 -0.17 8.69 2.09
C SER A 96 -0.97 8.16 0.90
N MET A 97 -0.33 7.35 0.05
CA MET A 97 -0.93 6.74 -1.12
C MET A 97 -1.96 5.69 -0.73
N ALA A 98 -1.69 4.86 0.29
CA ALA A 98 -2.66 3.89 0.79
C ALA A 98 -3.94 4.57 1.29
N LEU A 99 -3.84 5.69 2.01
CA LEU A 99 -5.00 6.45 2.47
C LEU A 99 -5.77 7.11 1.32
N CYS A 100 -5.08 7.64 0.34
CA CYS A 100 -5.73 8.19 -0.86
C CYS A 100 -6.52 7.11 -1.62
N LEU A 101 -5.94 5.93 -1.82
CA LEU A 101 -6.63 4.79 -2.44
C LEU A 101 -7.84 4.34 -1.62
N ALA A 102 -7.67 4.14 -0.30
CA ALA A 102 -8.76 3.73 0.58
C ALA A 102 -9.93 4.72 0.55
N THR A 103 -9.62 6.03 0.57
CA THR A 103 -10.65 7.08 0.52
C THR A 103 -11.36 7.09 -0.84
N SER A 104 -10.62 6.88 -1.94
CA SER A 104 -11.21 6.74 -3.27
C SER A 104 -12.16 5.56 -3.38
N LEU A 105 -11.73 4.37 -2.92
CA LEU A 105 -12.56 3.16 -2.93
C LEU A 105 -13.86 3.33 -2.15
N LEU A 106 -13.79 4.02 -1.00
CA LEU A 106 -14.94 4.28 -0.14
C LEU A 106 -15.91 5.29 -0.75
N GLU A 107 -15.41 6.44 -1.18
CA GLU A 107 -16.25 7.54 -1.65
C GLU A 107 -16.83 7.29 -3.04
N SER A 108 -16.09 6.57 -3.90
CA SER A 108 -16.56 6.16 -5.23
C SER A 108 -17.40 4.87 -5.22
N GLY A 109 -17.46 4.16 -4.08
CA GLY A 109 -18.16 2.87 -3.98
C GLY A 109 -17.53 1.76 -4.81
N GLY A 110 -16.24 1.87 -5.14
CA GLY A 110 -15.53 0.98 -6.05
C GLY A 110 -14.21 1.58 -6.55
N PHE A 111 -13.54 0.87 -7.44
CA PHE A 111 -12.27 1.34 -8.02
C PHE A 111 -12.52 2.38 -9.11
N ASP A 112 -12.12 3.63 -8.84
CA ASP A 112 -12.10 4.73 -9.81
C ASP A 112 -10.65 5.23 -9.98
N PRO A 113 -9.99 4.92 -11.10
CA PRO A 113 -8.60 5.31 -11.33
C PRO A 113 -8.41 6.82 -11.50
N VAL A 114 -9.42 7.56 -11.96
CA VAL A 114 -9.34 9.01 -12.15
C VAL A 114 -9.43 9.71 -10.80
N ASP A 115 -10.38 9.31 -9.95
CA ASP A 115 -10.50 9.84 -8.60
C ASP A 115 -9.25 9.51 -7.75
N GLN A 116 -8.75 8.27 -7.83
CA GLN A 116 -7.51 7.86 -7.17
C GLN A 116 -6.33 8.76 -7.55
N MET A 117 -6.10 8.94 -8.86
CA MET A 117 -5.01 9.79 -9.35
C MET A 117 -5.21 11.26 -8.99
N GLY A 118 -6.46 11.74 -8.94
CA GLY A 118 -6.80 13.08 -8.43
C GLY A 118 -6.41 13.28 -6.97
N ARG A 119 -6.63 12.27 -6.11
CA ARG A 119 -6.22 12.33 -4.70
C ARG A 119 -4.71 12.25 -4.52
N TYR A 120 -4.03 11.41 -5.30
CA TYR A 120 -2.57 11.38 -5.32
C TYR A 120 -1.99 12.72 -5.77
N LEU A 121 -2.62 13.37 -6.75
CA LEU A 121 -2.21 14.70 -7.19
C LEU A 121 -2.41 15.75 -6.09
N ARG A 122 -3.53 15.70 -5.35
CA ARG A 122 -3.74 16.56 -4.16
C ARG A 122 -2.72 16.29 -3.06
N TRP A 123 -2.36 15.03 -2.81
CA TRP A 123 -1.28 14.71 -1.89
C TRP A 123 0.03 15.35 -2.38
N PHE A 124 0.39 15.14 -3.64
CA PHE A 124 1.60 15.66 -4.26
C PHE A 124 1.69 17.19 -4.24
N ARG A 125 0.59 17.90 -4.49
CA ARG A 125 0.55 19.37 -4.58
C ARG A 125 0.29 20.06 -3.25
N GLU A 126 -0.56 19.49 -2.40
CA GLU A 126 -1.13 20.16 -1.23
C GLU A 126 -0.76 19.47 0.09
N GLY A 127 -0.15 18.28 0.05
CA GLY A 127 0.06 17.46 1.26
C GLY A 127 -1.22 16.84 1.81
N TYR A 128 -2.26 16.68 0.98
CA TYR A 128 -3.49 15.98 1.36
C TYR A 128 -3.16 14.58 1.90
N LEU A 129 -3.68 14.25 3.08
CA LEU A 129 -3.40 12.99 3.79
C LEU A 129 -1.89 12.70 3.92
N SER A 130 -1.09 13.72 4.24
CA SER A 130 0.32 13.56 4.65
C SER A 130 0.47 13.71 6.16
N SER A 131 1.37 12.92 6.76
CA SER A 131 1.74 13.01 8.18
C SER A 131 2.46 14.32 8.56
N THR A 132 3.01 15.04 7.57
CA THR A 132 3.75 16.30 7.76
C THR A 132 3.01 17.52 7.21
N GLY A 133 1.84 17.34 6.61
CA GLY A 133 1.09 18.41 5.95
C GLY A 133 1.67 18.87 4.61
N ARG A 134 2.67 18.15 4.07
CA ARG A 134 3.26 18.39 2.74
C ARG A 134 3.63 17.07 2.06
N CYS A 135 3.73 17.04 0.74
CA CYS A 135 4.33 15.90 0.04
C CYS A 135 5.83 15.84 0.31
N PHE A 136 6.34 14.67 0.63
CA PHE A 136 7.76 14.34 0.69
C PHE A 136 7.93 12.86 0.34
N ASP A 137 9.17 12.43 0.13
CA ASP A 137 9.54 11.04 -0.21
C ASP A 137 8.90 10.45 -1.48
N ILE A 138 8.39 11.31 -2.38
CA ILE A 138 7.80 10.82 -3.62
C ILE A 138 8.87 10.23 -4.56
N GLY A 139 8.72 8.96 -4.89
CA GLY A 139 9.56 8.29 -5.90
C GLY A 139 9.45 8.92 -7.29
N GLY A 140 10.55 8.90 -8.06
CA GLY A 140 10.63 9.50 -9.40
C GLY A 140 9.54 9.01 -10.36
N THR A 141 9.30 7.71 -10.40
CA THR A 141 8.25 7.09 -11.24
C THR A 141 6.85 7.60 -10.88
N THR A 142 6.53 7.66 -9.58
CA THR A 142 5.24 8.17 -9.09
C THR A 142 5.06 9.63 -9.48
N ARG A 143 6.10 10.45 -9.27
CA ARG A 143 6.10 11.86 -9.66
C ARG A 143 5.84 12.05 -11.15
N GLU A 144 6.52 11.28 -12.00
CA GLU A 144 6.34 11.35 -13.46
C GLU A 144 4.92 10.96 -13.88
N ALA A 145 4.37 9.91 -13.27
CA ALA A 145 2.99 9.48 -13.52
C ALA A 145 1.97 10.56 -13.14
N LEU A 146 2.13 11.20 -11.98
CA LEU A 146 1.23 12.29 -11.53
C LEU A 146 1.33 13.53 -12.41
N VAL A 147 2.54 13.92 -12.83
CA VAL A 147 2.73 15.05 -13.76
C VAL A 147 2.12 14.74 -15.13
N ARG A 148 2.22 13.49 -15.61
CA ARG A 148 1.53 13.07 -16.85
C ARG A 148 0.03 13.19 -16.67
N PHE A 149 -0.53 12.59 -15.61
CA PHE A 149 -1.96 12.61 -15.33
C PHE A 149 -2.51 14.04 -15.21
N GLU A 150 -1.83 14.93 -14.50
CA GLU A 150 -2.23 16.34 -14.36
C GLU A 150 -2.35 17.04 -15.72
N ARG A 151 -1.48 16.68 -16.69
CA ARG A 151 -1.50 17.25 -18.03
C ARG A 151 -2.52 16.61 -18.97
N THR A 152 -2.73 15.29 -18.89
CA THR A 152 -3.48 14.53 -19.89
C THR A 152 -4.85 14.06 -19.42
N GLY A 153 -5.08 13.98 -18.11
CA GLY A 153 -6.24 13.31 -17.51
C GLY A 153 -6.20 11.78 -17.62
N GLU A 154 -5.13 11.19 -18.19
CA GLU A 154 -5.02 9.75 -18.42
C GLU A 154 -4.47 9.05 -17.16
N PRO A 155 -5.28 8.25 -16.44
CA PRO A 155 -4.90 7.75 -15.11
C PRO A 155 -3.93 6.55 -15.18
N TYR A 156 -3.87 5.87 -16.32
CA TYR A 156 -2.97 4.73 -16.51
C TYR A 156 -1.70 5.15 -17.23
N SER A 157 -0.56 4.65 -16.74
CA SER A 157 0.70 4.73 -17.46
C SER A 157 0.65 3.73 -18.61
N GLU A 158 0.76 4.19 -19.86
CA GLU A 158 0.79 3.31 -21.02
C GLU A 158 2.01 2.39 -20.95
N THR A 159 1.79 1.12 -20.65
CA THR A 159 2.76 0.07 -20.94
C THR A 159 2.62 -0.29 -22.40
N THR A 160 3.31 0.39 -23.31
CA THR A 160 3.58 -0.21 -24.62
C THR A 160 4.45 -1.44 -24.33
N PRO A 161 3.99 -2.69 -24.55
CA PRO A 161 4.82 -3.84 -24.30
C PRO A 161 6.00 -3.77 -25.27
N THR A 162 7.21 -3.58 -24.75
CA THR A 162 8.42 -3.81 -25.56
C THR A 162 8.39 -5.28 -26.01
N PRO A 163 8.71 -5.59 -27.29
CA PRO A 163 8.70 -6.97 -27.80
C PRO A 163 9.54 -7.97 -26.97
N GLN A 164 10.49 -7.47 -26.17
CA GLN A 164 11.30 -8.27 -25.25
C GLN A 164 10.53 -8.83 -24.04
N ALA A 165 9.44 -8.20 -23.59
CA ALA A 165 8.65 -8.69 -22.45
C ALA A 165 7.77 -9.91 -22.81
N GLN A 166 7.49 -10.13 -24.10
CA GLN A 166 6.67 -11.26 -24.57
C GLN A 166 7.46 -12.58 -24.68
N SER A 167 8.79 -12.54 -24.77
CA SER A 167 9.60 -13.77 -24.93
C SER A 167 9.77 -14.54 -23.62
N SER A 168 9.79 -13.87 -22.46
CA SER A 168 9.94 -14.54 -21.16
C SER A 168 8.64 -15.17 -20.65
N ALA A 169 7.47 -14.64 -21.03
CA ALA A 169 6.17 -15.21 -20.63
C ALA A 169 5.79 -16.47 -21.43
N ARG A 170 6.37 -16.69 -22.61
CA ARG A 170 6.05 -17.83 -23.50
C ARG A 170 6.93 -19.07 -23.25
N SER A 171 7.96 -18.96 -22.40
CA SER A 171 8.91 -20.05 -22.11
C SER A 171 8.50 -20.97 -20.95
N GLN A 172 7.46 -20.64 -20.17
CA GLN A 172 7.07 -21.44 -18.99
C GLN A 172 5.74 -22.20 -19.14
N VAL A 173 5.17 -22.27 -20.34
CA VAL A 173 4.08 -23.21 -20.65
C VAL A 173 4.47 -24.04 -21.87
N SER A 174 5.42 -24.96 -21.67
CA SER A 174 5.64 -26.08 -22.59
C SER A 174 6.26 -27.23 -21.81
N THR A 175 5.80 -28.45 -22.09
CA THR A 175 6.05 -29.74 -21.41
C THR A 175 5.19 -29.93 -20.15
N THR A 176 4.29 -30.92 -20.03
CA THR A 176 4.28 -32.29 -20.55
C THR A 176 2.83 -32.80 -20.78
N ALA A 177 2.49 -33.22 -22.00
CA ALA A 177 1.42 -34.18 -22.23
C ALA A 177 2.00 -35.29 -23.10
N SER A 178 2.40 -36.39 -22.47
CA SER A 178 2.85 -37.60 -23.15
C SER A 178 1.65 -38.33 -23.72
N SER A 179 1.54 -38.40 -25.05
CA SER A 179 0.61 -39.27 -25.77
C SER A 179 1.01 -40.75 -25.61
N PRO A 180 0.07 -41.69 -25.41
CA PRO A 180 0.33 -43.09 -25.65
C PRO A 180 0.15 -43.44 -27.14
N SER A 181 1.14 -44.16 -27.63
CA SER A 181 1.37 -44.64 -28.99
C SER A 181 0.28 -45.56 -29.50
N LEU A 182 -0.16 -45.31 -30.74
CA LEU A 182 -0.91 -46.25 -31.57
C LEU A 182 -0.02 -47.45 -31.92
N LEU A 183 -0.38 -48.66 -31.47
CA LEU A 183 0.12 -49.91 -32.02
C LEU A 183 -0.93 -50.49 -32.97
N SER A 184 -0.58 -50.45 -34.25
CA SER A 184 -1.20 -51.21 -35.33
C SER A 184 -0.96 -52.71 -35.15
N GLY A 185 -2.02 -53.50 -35.30
CA GLY A 185 -1.93 -54.96 -35.48
C GLY A 185 -3.20 -55.46 -36.17
N GLY A 186 -3.10 -55.77 -37.45
CA GLY A 186 -4.21 -56.26 -38.27
C GLY A 186 -4.21 -57.79 -38.46
N ASN A 187 -5.33 -58.24 -39.04
CA ASN A 187 -5.66 -59.52 -39.68
C ASN A 187 -5.86 -60.79 -38.83
N GLY A 188 -7.04 -61.39 -39.06
CA GLY A 188 -7.48 -62.72 -38.63
C GLY A 188 -8.98 -62.84 -38.78
#